data_AF-A0A1E4IHV1-F1
#
_entry.id   AF-A0A1E4IHV1-F1
#
_cell.length_a   1.000
_cell.length_b   1.000
_cell.length_c   1.000
_cell.angle_alpha   90.00
_cell.angle_beta   90.00
_cell.angle_gamma   90.00
#
_symmetry.space_group_name_H-M   'P 1'
#
loop_
_entity.id
_entity.type
_entity.pdbx_description
1 polymer ?
#
loop_
_entity_poly.entity_id
_entity_poly.type
_entity_poly.pdbx_seq_one_letter_code
_entity_poly.pdbx_strand_id
1 'polypeptide(L)' 'MKWVVERDFHAKGLLGDDYFLSGSMNLTFNGISVNGEHLILRTDPAAIAEQAEQLHLQWEERLR' A
#
# COMPACT_ATOMS: atom_id res chain seq x y z
N MET A 1 -18.56 -2.58 -13.06
CA MET A 1 -17.42 -2.75 -12.15
C MET A 1 -16.18 -2.94 -13.02
N LYS A 2 -15.20 -2.02 -12.97
CA LYS A 2 -13.97 -2.10 -13.78
C LYS A 2 -12.89 -2.74 -12.91
N TRP A 3 -12.22 -3.76 -13.43
CA TRP A 3 -11.14 -4.47 -12.76
C TRP A 3 -9.88 -4.40 -13.61
N VAL A 4 -8.74 -4.24 -12.95
CA VAL A 4 -7.42 -4.24 -13.58
C VAL A 4 -6.64 -5.42 -13.03
N VAL A 5 -6.09 -6.24 -13.91
CA VAL A 5 -5.23 -7.37 -13.55
C VAL A 5 -3.83 -7.06 -14.05
N GLU A 6 -2.91 -6.85 -13.11
CA GLU A 6 -1.49 -6.60 -13.39
C GLU A 6 -0.69 -7.84 -13.01
N ARG A 7 0.27 -8.25 -13.84
CA ARG A 7 1.01 -9.50 -13.60
C ARG A 7 1.96 -9.39 -12.40
N ASP A 8 2.49 -8.19 -12.15
CA ASP A 8 3.55 -7.95 -11.17
C ASP A 8 3.13 -6.93 -10.09
N PHE A 9 1.90 -7.04 -9.57
CA PHE A 9 1.46 -6.25 -8.43
C PHE A 9 1.93 -6.85 -7.10
N HIS A 10 3.11 -6.42 -6.62
CA HIS A 10 3.73 -6.94 -5.39
C HIS A 10 3.75 -5.96 -4.21
N ALA A 11 3.32 -4.71 -4.43
CA ALA A 11 3.27 -3.68 -3.39
C ALA A 11 2.25 -4.05 -2.32
N LYS A 12 2.65 -3.92 -1.04
CA LYS A 12 1.81 -4.17 0.12
C LYS A 12 1.83 -2.92 0.97
N GLY A 13 0.72 -2.18 0.90
CA GLY A 13 0.58 -0.92 1.60
C GLY A 13 -0.88 -0.60 1.88
N LEU A 14 -1.10 0.13 2.97
CA LEU A 14 -2.39 0.63 3.40
C LEU A 14 -2.22 2.10 3.76
N LEU A 15 -2.92 2.96 3.03
CA LEU A 15 -2.96 4.41 3.26
C LEU A 15 -4.30 4.76 3.93
N GLY A 16 -4.22 5.38 5.11
CA GLY A 16 -5.35 6.02 5.78
C GLY A 16 -5.19 7.55 5.77
N ASP A 17 -6.10 8.23 6.46
CA ASP A 17 -6.13 9.70 6.50
C ASP A 17 -4.90 10.32 7.19
N ASP A 18 -4.36 9.62 8.20
CA ASP A 18 -3.26 10.10 9.05
C ASP A 18 -2.11 9.08 9.21
N TYR A 19 -2.10 8.03 8.38
CA TYR A 19 -1.02 7.04 8.38
C TYR A 19 -0.81 6.38 7.02
N PHE A 20 0.40 5.90 6.82
CA PHE A 20 0.74 4.95 5.76
C PHE A 20 1.51 3.77 6.35
N LEU A 21 0.95 2.57 6.17
CA LEU A 21 1.57 1.31 6.54
C LEU A 21 2.07 0.62 5.28
N SER A 22 3.32 0.16 5.26
CA SER A 22 3.92 -0.52 4.11
C SER A 22 4.97 -1.53 4.54
N GLY A 23 5.36 -2.43 3.65
CA GLY A 23 6.50 -3.31 3.88
C GLY A 23 6.46 -4.60 3.07
N SER A 24 7.16 -5.64 3.56
CA SER A 24 7.10 -6.97 2.94
C SER A 24 5.84 -7.73 3.30
N MET A 25 5.09 -7.28 4.32
CA MET A 25 4.06 -8.08 4.96
C MET A 25 2.77 -8.22 4.17
N ASN A 26 2.36 -9.46 3.89
CA ASN A 26 1.01 -9.74 3.37
C ASN A 26 -0.01 -9.73 4.51
N LEU A 27 -1.24 -9.27 4.24
CA LEU A 27 -2.36 -9.35 5.19
C LEU A 27 -2.93 -10.78 5.27
N THR A 28 -2.13 -11.70 5.82
CA THR A 28 -2.46 -13.11 5.99
C THR A 28 -2.01 -13.57 7.38
N PHE A 29 -2.56 -14.69 7.88
CA PHE A 29 -2.12 -15.26 9.16
C PHE A 29 -0.61 -15.49 9.22
N ASN A 30 -0.04 -16.08 8.17
CA ASN A 30 1.41 -16.34 8.13
C ASN A 30 2.20 -15.04 8.14
N GLY A 31 1.78 -14.04 7.36
CA GLY A 31 2.50 -12.76 7.31
C GLY A 31 2.50 -12.00 8.64
N ILE A 32 1.38 -12.03 9.36
CA ILE A 32 1.20 -11.32 10.63
C ILE A 32 1.79 -12.07 11.82
N SER A 33 1.67 -13.41 11.85
CA SER A 33 1.90 -14.18 13.07
C SER A 33 3.05 -15.19 13.01
N VAL A 34 3.54 -15.52 11.81
CA VAL A 34 4.53 -16.60 11.63
C VAL A 34 5.82 -16.06 11.00
N ASN A 35 5.71 -15.24 9.97
CA ASN A 35 6.83 -14.73 9.21
C ASN A 35 7.43 -13.50 9.90
N GLY A 36 8.77 -13.40 9.92
CA GLY A 36 9.49 -12.20 10.36
C GLY A 36 9.48 -11.10 9.30
N GLU A 37 8.29 -10.61 8.93
CA GLU A 37 8.12 -9.56 7.92
C GLU A 37 8.37 -8.17 8.54
N HIS A 38 8.82 -7.22 7.72
CA HIS A 38 9.02 -5.85 8.16
C HIS A 38 7.81 -4.99 7.80
N LEU A 39 7.50 -4.04 8.69
CA LEU A 39 6.50 -3.00 8.49
C LEU A 39 7.13 -1.64 8.78
N ILE A 40 6.76 -0.67 7.95
CA ILE A 40 7.09 0.74 8.10
C ILE A 40 5.77 1.48 8.30
N LEU A 41 5.64 2.14 9.44
CA LEU A 41 4.57 3.08 9.73
C LEU A 41 5.10 4.50 9.55
N ARG A 42 4.45 5.26 8.66
CA ARG A 42 4.67 6.70 8.52
C ARG A 42 3.42 7.46 8.96
N THR A 43 3.62 8.48 9.78
CA THR A 43 2.56 9.37 10.28
C THR A 43 2.86 10.84 10.02
N ASP A 44 3.95 11.14 9.30
CA ASP A 44 4.29 12.49 8.89
C ASP A 44 3.27 13.00 7.85
N PRO A 45 2.59 14.14 8.08
CA PRO A 45 1.55 14.63 7.19
C PRO A 45 2.02 14.89 5.76
N ALA A 46 3.26 15.35 5.57
CA ALA A 46 3.80 15.60 4.23
C ALA A 46 4.04 14.28 3.50
N ALA A 47 4.58 13.28 4.18
CA ALA A 47 4.75 11.94 3.63
C ALA A 47 3.39 11.28 3.29
N ILE A 48 2.36 11.47 4.10
CA ILE A 48 1.02 10.93 3.82
C ILE A 48 0.42 11.59 2.59
N ALA A 49 0.50 12.92 2.48
CA ALA A 49 0.01 13.65 1.32
C ALA A 49 0.71 13.23 0.02
N GLU A 50 2.04 13.06 0.06
CA GLU A 50 2.82 12.56 -1.07
C GLU A 50 2.37 11.14 -1.46
N GLN A 51 2.20 10.23 -0.50
CA GLN A 51 1.74 8.87 -0.79
C GLN A 51 0.30 8.84 -1.35
N ALA A 52 -0.58 9.73 -0.89
CA ALA A 52 -1.93 9.86 -1.43
C ALA A 52 -1.93 10.28 -2.90
N GLU A 53 -1.10 11.25 -3.26
CA GLU A 53 -0.95 11.69 -4.64
C GLU A 53 -0.38 10.57 -5.53
N GLN A 54 0.68 9.89 -5.08
CA GLN A 54 1.27 8.76 -5.82
C GLN A 54 0.26 7.62 -6.04
N LEU A 55 -0.50 7.28 -4.99
CA LEU A 55 -1.53 6.25 -5.07
C LEU A 55 -2.62 6.68 -6.07
N HIS A 56 -3.06 7.94 -6.02
CA HIS A 56 -4.05 8.47 -6.95
C HIS A 56 -3.59 8.38 -8.40
N LEU A 57 -2.38 8.85 -8.71
CA LEU A 57 -1.78 8.80 -10.05
C LEU A 57 -1.69 7.36 -10.56
N GLN A 58 -1.17 6.44 -9.74
CA GLN A 58 -1.05 5.03 -10.08
C GLN A 58 -2.40 4.40 -10.44
N TRP A 59 -3.46 4.68 -9.68
CA TRP A 59 -4.78 4.12 -9.95
C TRP A 59 -5.51 4.82 -11.08
N GLU A 60 -5.36 6.12 -11.25
CA GLU A 60 -5.96 6.85 -12.37
C GLU A 60 -5.41 6.34 -13.70
N GLU A 61 -4.09 6.17 -13.82
CA GLU A 61 -3.46 5.60 -15.01
C GLU A 61 -3.97 4.20 -15.34
N ARG A 62 -4.24 3.39 -14.31
CA ARG A 62 -4.69 2.00 -14.46
C ARG A 62 -6.19 1.85 -14.69
N LEU A 63 -7.00 2.78 -14.20
CA LEU A 63 -8.45 2.76 -14.28
C LEU A 63 -9.02 3.60 -15.43
N ARG A 64 -8.19 4.34 -16.18
CA ARG A 64 -8.55 4.88 -17.50
C ARG A 64 -8.75 3.76 -18.52
#